data_AF-A0A7L5Y7C4-F1
#
_entry.id   AF-A0A7L5Y7C4-F1
#
_cell.length_a   1.000
_cell.length_b   1.000
_cell.length_c   1.000
_cell.angle_alpha   90.00
_cell.angle_beta   90.00
_cell.angle_gamma   90.00
#
_symmetry.space_group_name_H-M   'P 1'
#
loop_
_entity.id
_entity.type
_entity.pdbx_description
1 polymer ?
#
loop_
_entity_poly.entity_id
_entity_poly.type
_entity_poly.pdbx_seq_one_letter_code
_entity_poly.pdbx_strand_id
1 'polypeptide(L)' 'MRYNFASLHSLRGNVDLALDEIDAALSKGFTDYDALRDDPDLANLRRHPEFRKILEKHKVFIMR' A
#
# COMPACT_ATOMS: atom_id res chain seq x y z
N MET A 1 4.85 -10.03 5.25
CA MET A 1 5.37 -9.23 6.38
C MET A 1 5.44 -7.74 6.06
N ARG A 2 6.08 -7.31 4.95
CA ARG A 2 6.14 -5.89 4.56
C ARG A 2 4.76 -5.22 4.43
N TYR A 3 3.80 -5.91 3.83
CA TYR A 3 2.40 -5.46 3.80
C TYR A 3 1.86 -5.13 5.20
N ASN A 4 2.02 -6.02 6.18
CA ASN A 4 1.57 -5.77 7.55
C ASN A 4 2.30 -4.56 8.20
N PHE A 5 3.58 -4.33 7.86
CA PHE A 5 4.28 -3.13 8.30
C PHE A 5 3.72 -1.88 7.65
N ALA A 6 3.38 -1.92 6.36
CA ALA A 6 2.67 -0.84 5.71
C ALA A 6 1.35 -0.52 6.41
N SER A 7 0.49 -1.51 6.68
CA SER A 7 -0.77 -1.32 7.41
C SER A 7 -0.53 -0.72 8.81
N LEU A 8 0.49 -1.20 9.55
CA LEU A 8 0.83 -0.66 10.86
C LEU A 8 1.31 0.80 10.81
N HIS A 9 2.21 1.15 9.87
CA HIS A 9 2.69 2.51 9.71
C HIS A 9 1.56 3.44 9.26
N SER A 10 0.70 2.94 8.38
CA SER A 10 -0.48 3.62 7.86
C SER A 10 -1.45 3.97 8.99
N LEU A 11 -1.80 3.01 9.85
CA LEU A 11 -2.66 3.20 11.02
C LEU A 11 -2.09 4.23 12.02
N ARG A 12 -0.76 4.30 12.14
CA ARG A 12 -0.06 5.29 13.00
C ARG A 12 0.09 6.67 12.37
N GLY A 13 -0.37 6.87 11.14
CA GLY A 13 -0.20 8.14 10.40
C GLY A 13 1.21 8.36 9.84
N ASN A 14 2.09 7.35 9.90
CA ASN A 14 3.44 7.40 9.35
C ASN A 14 3.39 7.12 7.85
N VAL A 15 2.77 8.02 7.08
CA VAL A 15 2.41 7.81 5.67
C VAL A 15 3.63 7.50 4.81
N ASP A 16 4.75 8.21 4.98
CA ASP A 16 5.95 8.00 4.17
C ASP A 16 6.51 6.58 4.36
N LEU A 17 6.64 6.11 5.60
CA LEU A 17 7.10 4.75 5.90
C LEU A 17 6.15 3.67 5.37
N ALA A 18 4.84 3.94 5.44
CA ALA A 18 3.87 3.01 4.91
C ALA A 18 3.95 2.88 3.38
N LEU A 19 4.23 3.98 2.66
CA LEU A 19 4.45 3.97 1.21
C LEU A 19 5.71 3.17 0.85
N ASP A 20 6.81 3.36 1.58
CA ASP A 20 8.05 2.59 1.38
C ASP A 20 7.81 1.09 1.55
N GLU A 21 7.05 0.70 2.58
CA GLU A 21 6.74 -0.71 2.83
C GLU A 21 5.79 -1.32 1.78
N ILE A 22 4.83 -0.56 1.23
CA ILE A 22 4.01 -1.02 0.11
C ILE A 22 4.84 -1.20 -1.16
N ASP A 23 5.68 -0.23 -1.52
CA ASP A 23 6.55 -0.33 -2.70
C ASP A 23 7.47 -1.56 -2.59
N ALA A 24 8.03 -1.78 -1.41
CA ALA A 24 8.87 -2.93 -1.14
C ALA A 24 8.10 -4.26 -1.05
N ALA A 25 6.84 -4.26 -0.63
CA ALA A 25 5.98 -5.45 -0.65
C ALA A 25 5.67 -5.87 -2.09
N LEU A 26 5.27 -4.92 -2.93
CA LEU A 26 4.97 -5.17 -4.35
C LEU A 26 6.22 -5.60 -5.13
N SER A 27 7.36 -4.96 -4.87
CA SER A 27 8.66 -5.35 -5.44
C SER A 27 9.06 -6.81 -5.11
N LYS A 28 8.53 -7.37 -4.02
CA LYS A 28 8.76 -8.76 -3.59
C LYS A 28 7.66 -9.73 -4.02
N GLY A 29 6.75 -9.30 -4.90
CA GLY A 29 5.70 -10.17 -5.45
C GLY A 29 4.50 -10.33 -4.52
N PHE A 30 4.16 -9.32 -3.72
CA PHE A 30 2.89 -9.29 -3.01
C PHE A 30 1.71 -9.25 -4.01
N THR A 31 0.76 -10.18 -3.88
CA THR A 31 -0.32 -10.40 -4.86
C THR A 31 -1.73 -10.33 -4.27
N ASP A 32 -1.87 -10.10 -2.97
CA ASP A 32 -3.20 -9.97 -2.33
C ASP A 32 -3.76 -8.55 -2.56
N TYR A 33 -4.30 -8.34 -3.74
CA TYR A 33 -4.80 -7.04 -4.17
C TYR A 33 -6.14 -6.65 -3.54
N ASP A 34 -6.90 -7.63 -3.06
CA ASP A 34 -8.12 -7.36 -2.28
C ASP A 34 -7.75 -6.69 -0.96
N ALA A 35 -6.66 -7.12 -0.32
CA ALA A 35 -6.13 -6.47 0.86
C ALA A 35 -5.70 -5.01 0.58
N LEU A 36 -5.10 -4.70 -0.58
CA LEU A 36 -4.79 -3.31 -0.94
C LEU A 36 -6.07 -2.46 -1.15
N ARG A 37 -7.13 -3.08 -1.67
CA ARG A 37 -8.42 -2.40 -1.94
C ARG A 37 -9.21 -2.13 -0.67
N ASP A 38 -9.25 -3.10 0.24
CA ASP A 38 -10.28 -3.17 1.28
C ASP A 38 -9.73 -3.03 2.71
N ASP A 39 -8.43 -3.23 2.95
CA ASP A 39 -7.85 -3.11 4.31
C ASP A 39 -8.09 -1.70 4.87
N PRO A 40 -8.88 -1.52 5.93
CA PRO A 40 -9.18 -0.21 6.51
C PRO A 40 -7.93 0.51 7.01
N ASP A 41 -6.86 -0.21 7.39
CA ASP A 41 -5.63 0.38 7.90
C ASP A 41 -4.89 1.18 6.83
N LEU A 42 -5.09 0.83 5.54
CA LEU A 42 -4.53 1.54 4.38
C LEU A 42 -5.39 2.72 3.91
N ALA A 43 -6.42 3.14 4.66
CA ALA A 43 -7.37 4.15 4.19
C ALA A 43 -6.74 5.53 3.92
N ASN A 44 -5.77 5.98 4.71
CA ASN A 44 -5.02 7.22 4.44
C ASN A 44 -4.04 7.03 3.28
N LEU A 45 -3.38 5.87 3.17
CA LEU A 45 -2.49 5.53 2.07
C LEU A 45 -3.21 5.56 0.73
N ARG A 46 -4.39 4.95 0.64
CA ARG A 46 -5.23 4.97 -0.58
C ARG A 46 -5.62 6.38 -1.04
N ARG A 47 -5.67 7.36 -0.14
CA ARG A 47 -5.94 8.77 -0.47
C ARG A 47 -4.69 9.54 -0.86
N HIS A 48 -3.51 8.99 -0.59
CA HIS A 48 -2.24 9.65 -0.89
C HIS A 48 -1.90 9.49 -2.38
N PRO A 49 -1.53 10.58 -3.09
CA PRO A 49 -1.25 10.51 -4.53
C PRO A 49 -0.08 9.57 -4.86
N GLU A 50 0.89 9.42 -3.96
CA GLU A 50 2.05 8.54 -4.18
C GLU A 50 1.67 7.06 -4.16
N PHE A 51 0.64 6.67 -3.41
CA PHE A 51 0.19 5.28 -3.38
C PHE A 51 -0.27 4.84 -4.78
N ARG A 52 -0.98 5.71 -5.50
CA ARG A 52 -1.36 5.46 -6.90
C ARG A 52 -0.14 5.30 -7.80
N LYS A 53 0.88 6.14 -7.65
CA LYS A 53 2.11 6.03 -8.46
C LYS A 53 2.86 4.72 -8.21
N ILE A 54 2.91 4.27 -6.96
CA ILE A 54 3.51 2.98 -6.59
C ILE A 54 2.74 1.83 -7.26
N LEU A 55 1.42 1.85 -7.22
CA LEU A 55 0.60 0.84 -7.88
C LEU A 55 0.83 0.82 -9.41
N GLU A 56 0.85 1.99 -10.05
CA GLU A 56 1.13 2.14 -11.48
C GLU A 56 2.53 1.62 -11.85
N LYS A 57 3.55 1.95 -11.03
CA LYS A 57 4.94 1.43 -11.16
C LYS A 57 4.97 -0.10 -11.18
N HIS A 58 4.18 -0.75 -10.33
CA HIS A 58 4.11 -2.22 -10.24
C HIS A 58 3.05 -2.85 -11.15
N LYS A 59 2.40 -2.06 -12.01
CA LYS A 59 1.31 -2.50 -12.90
C LYS A 59 0.14 -3.14 -12.14
N VAL A 60 -0.11 -2.68 -10.91
CA VAL A 60 -1.23 -3.10 -10.08
C VAL A 60 -2.37 -2.11 -10.26
N PHE A 61 -3.55 -2.60 -10.61
CA PHE A 61 -4.74 -1.78 -10.83
C PHE A 61 -5.85 -2.24 -9.89
N ILE A 62 -5.93 -1.60 -8.73
CA ILE A 62 -7.03 -1.78 -7.78
C ILE A 62 -8.07 -0.66 -7.98
N MET A 63 -8.65 -0.60 -9.19
CA MET A 63 -9.84 0.23 -9.39
C MET A 63 -10.97 -0.30 -8.50
N ARG A 64 -11.77 0.64 -7.97
CA ARG A 64 -13.12 0.34 -7.50
C ARG A 64 -14.04 0.20 -8.69
#